data_AF-F9MP52-F1
#
_entry.id   AF-F9MP52-F1
#
_cell.length_a   1.000
_cell.length_b   1.000
_cell.length_c   1.000
_cell.angle_alpha   90.00
_cell.angle_beta   90.00
_cell.angle_gamma   90.00
#
_symmetry.space_group_name_H-M   'P 1'
#
loop_
_entity.id
_entity.type
_entity.pdbx_description
1 polymer ?
#
loop_
_entity_poly.entity_id
_entity_poly.type
_entity_poly.pdbx_seq_one_letter_code
_entity_poly.pdbx_strand_id
1 'polypeptide(L)'
;MKIKRTIGVALLFFLLQSVFIPLFCNGVTQPNIIFLAVLTMALQYGKRAGVLTALLGGFIHDVVISNFFGIHIVVYVIIAWICGYLGKSLDEKYGLITWLIALGATELSLLLNSVVLILAGQYVNILVYVWEFSVPMLIYSGIFVVPVAYVIGTLRDTEVMYPYRSLYH
;
A
#
# COMPACT_ATOMS: atom_id res chain seq x y z
N MET A 1 -0.88 -16.27 8.38
CA MET A 1 0.05 -16.04 7.25
C MET A 1 1.42 -16.66 7.46
N LYS A 2 1.71 -17.74 6.73
CA LYS A 2 3.08 -18.26 6.59
C LYS A 2 3.95 -17.22 5.86
N ILE A 3 5.09 -16.85 6.45
CA ILE A 3 6.03 -15.81 5.95
C ILE A 3 6.34 -15.90 4.45
N LYS A 4 6.41 -17.12 3.91
CA LYS A 4 6.69 -17.41 2.49
C LYS A 4 5.65 -16.84 1.53
N ARG A 5 4.36 -16.80 1.93
CA ARG A 5 3.27 -16.27 1.09
C ARG A 5 3.28 -14.74 1.05
N THR A 6 3.55 -14.10 2.19
CA THR A 6 3.74 -12.64 2.28
C THR A 6 4.85 -12.18 1.34
N ILE A 7 5.96 -12.92 1.33
CA ILE A 7 7.12 -12.63 0.48
C ILE A 7 6.76 -12.78 -1.00
N GLY A 8 6.05 -13.85 -1.39
CA GLY A 8 5.65 -14.06 -2.79
C GLY A 8 4.73 -12.96 -3.33
N VAL A 9 3.81 -12.45 -2.51
CA VAL A 9 2.86 -11.39 -2.91
C VAL A 9 3.56 -10.03 -2.96
N ALA A 10 4.44 -9.75 -2.00
CA ALA A 10 5.28 -8.56 -2.04
C ALA A 10 6.17 -8.55 -3.31
N LEU A 11 6.70 -9.72 -3.70
CA LEU A 11 7.54 -9.87 -4.89
C LEU A 11 6.75 -9.72 -6.19
N LEU A 12 5.51 -10.21 -6.24
CA LEU A 12 4.59 -9.99 -7.36
C LEU A 12 4.28 -8.51 -7.55
N PHE A 13 3.88 -7.80 -6.48
CA PHE A 13 3.60 -6.37 -6.55
C PHE A 13 4.85 -5.54 -6.88
N PHE A 14 6.01 -5.96 -6.41
CA PHE A 14 7.28 -5.37 -6.80
C PHE A 14 7.53 -5.51 -8.31
N LEU A 15 7.39 -6.71 -8.90
CA LEU A 15 7.58 -6.89 -10.34
C LEU A 15 6.56 -6.09 -11.16
N LEU A 16 5.32 -6.03 -10.68
CA LEU A 16 4.27 -5.25 -11.34
C LEU A 16 4.59 -3.75 -11.32
N GLN A 17 5.07 -3.22 -10.19
CA GLN A 17 5.42 -1.81 -10.05
C GLN A 17 6.73 -1.41 -10.74
N SER A 18 7.75 -2.27 -10.71
CA SER A 18 9.07 -1.95 -11.27
C SER A 18 9.20 -2.23 -12.77
N VAL A 19 8.42 -3.16 -13.32
CA VAL A 19 8.56 -3.58 -14.72
C VAL A 19 7.34 -3.21 -15.55
N PHE A 20 6.13 -3.52 -15.09
CA PHE A 20 4.94 -3.37 -15.92
C PHE A 20 4.40 -1.93 -15.95
N ILE A 21 4.28 -1.28 -14.79
CA ILE A 21 3.73 0.08 -14.72
C ILE A 21 4.54 1.13 -15.50
N PRO A 22 5.89 1.14 -15.43
CA PRO A 22 6.69 2.11 -16.16
C PRO A 22 6.58 1.98 -17.69
N LEU A 23 6.11 0.82 -18.20
CA LEU A 23 5.92 0.61 -19.64
C LEU A 23 4.64 1.26 -20.18
N PHE A 24 3.64 1.53 -19.33
CA PHE A 24 2.33 2.06 -19.75
C PHE A 24 2.03 3.47 -19.24
N CYS A 25 2.77 3.96 -18.23
CA CYS A 25 2.61 5.30 -17.69
C CYS A 25 3.72 6.24 -18.20
N ASN A 26 3.36 7.48 -18.57
CA ASN A 26 4.32 8.56 -18.76
C ASN A 26 5.11 8.68 -17.45
N GLY A 27 6.41 8.37 -17.45
CA GLY A 27 7.24 8.15 -16.25
C GLY A 27 7.32 9.28 -15.20
N VAL A 28 6.52 10.34 -15.33
CA VAL A 28 6.31 11.41 -14.35
C VAL A 28 5.44 10.97 -13.17
N THR A 29 4.35 10.23 -13.42
CA THR A 29 3.50 9.69 -12.34
C THR A 29 3.17 8.23 -12.57
N GLN A 30 3.30 7.43 -11.52
CA GLN A 30 3.08 5.99 -11.58
C GLN A 30 2.27 5.51 -10.37
N PRO A 31 1.34 4.55 -10.57
CA PRO A 31 0.62 3.90 -9.50
C PRO A 31 1.57 3.25 -8.47
N ASN A 32 1.31 3.54 -7.19
CA ASN A 32 2.09 2.97 -6.10
C ASN A 32 1.44 1.68 -5.56
N ILE A 33 1.64 0.58 -6.27
CA ILE A 33 1.02 -0.71 -5.94
C ILE A 33 1.58 -1.32 -4.65
N ILE A 34 2.89 -1.17 -4.38
CA ILE A 34 3.53 -1.58 -3.14
C ILE A 34 2.87 -0.87 -1.96
N PHE A 35 2.61 0.44 -2.07
CA PHE A 35 1.89 1.17 -1.04
C PHE A 35 0.48 0.62 -0.79
N LEU A 36 -0.30 0.40 -1.87
CA LEU A 36 -1.65 -0.17 -1.76
C LEU A 36 -1.63 -1.57 -1.14
N ALA A 37 -0.61 -2.37 -1.44
CA ALA A 37 -0.43 -3.68 -0.84
C ALA A 37 -0.15 -3.58 0.66
N VAL A 38 0.73 -2.67 1.08
CA VAL A 38 1.01 -2.40 2.50
C VAL A 38 -0.26 -1.95 3.23
N LEU A 39 -1.00 -1.01 2.63
CA LEU A 39 -2.25 -0.48 3.18
C LEU A 39 -3.28 -1.59 3.40
N THR A 40 -3.56 -2.39 2.37
CA THR A 40 -4.58 -3.45 2.41
C THR A 40 -4.14 -4.61 3.31
N MET A 41 -2.86 -4.95 3.33
CA MET A 41 -2.27 -5.89 4.29
C MET A 41 -2.47 -5.44 5.73
N ALA A 42 -2.23 -4.16 6.02
CA ALA A 42 -2.44 -3.59 7.34
C ALA A 42 -3.92 -3.62 7.76
N LEU A 43 -4.83 -3.28 6.83
CA LEU A 43 -6.27 -3.28 7.09
C LEU A 43 -6.82 -4.70 7.30
N GLN A 44 -6.44 -5.68 6.48
CA GLN A 44 -7.04 -7.02 6.48
C GLN A 44 -6.37 -7.99 7.46
N TYR A 45 -5.05 -7.90 7.66
CA TYR A 45 -4.28 -8.83 8.51
C TYR A 45 -3.72 -8.16 9.78
N GLY A 46 -4.03 -6.87 9.95
CA GLY A 46 -3.68 -6.09 11.12
C GLY A 46 -2.25 -5.54 11.12
N LYS A 47 -1.97 -4.74 12.16
CA LYS A 47 -0.74 -3.96 12.33
C LYS A 47 0.57 -4.75 12.12
N ARG A 48 0.70 -5.96 12.70
CA ARG A 48 1.96 -6.73 12.62
C ARG A 48 2.29 -7.14 11.19
N ALA A 49 1.30 -7.64 10.45
CA ALA A 49 1.48 -8.03 9.06
C ALA A 49 1.74 -6.79 8.19
N GLY A 50 0.94 -5.74 8.36
CA GLY A 50 1.09 -4.46 7.67
C GLY A 50 2.48 -3.85 7.81
N VAL A 51 2.99 -3.74 9.04
CA VAL A 51 4.33 -3.17 9.32
C VAL A 51 5.44 -4.02 8.70
N LEU A 52 5.35 -5.35 8.74
CA LEU A 52 6.33 -6.21 8.09
C LEU A 52 6.35 -5.98 6.56
N THR A 53 5.17 -5.92 5.93
CA THR A 53 5.08 -5.58 4.51
C THR A 53 5.55 -4.15 4.22
N ALA A 54 5.35 -3.20 5.13
CA ALA A 54 5.85 -1.83 4.99
C ALA A 54 7.37 -1.78 5.00
N LEU A 55 8.01 -2.51 5.90
CA LEU A 55 9.47 -2.58 5.97
C LEU A 55 10.06 -3.20 4.69
N LEU A 56 9.51 -4.34 4.25
CA LEU A 56 10.00 -5.01 3.04
C LEU A 56 9.70 -4.19 1.78
N GLY A 57 8.45 -3.76 1.61
CA GLY A 57 8.00 -3.00 0.44
C GLY A 57 8.64 -1.63 0.36
N GLY A 58 8.73 -0.92 1.49
CA GLY A 58 9.41 0.37 1.57
C GLY A 58 10.89 0.25 1.27
N PHE A 59 11.57 -0.79 1.79
CA PHE A 59 12.99 -1.01 1.51
C PHE A 59 13.25 -1.28 0.04
N ILE A 60 12.42 -2.13 -0.57
CA ILE A 60 12.49 -2.41 -2.00
C ILE A 60 12.24 -1.12 -2.81
N HIS A 61 11.25 -0.31 -2.42
CA HIS A 61 10.96 0.95 -3.09
C HIS A 61 12.15 1.90 -2.99
N ASP A 62 12.65 2.13 -1.79
CA ASP A 62 13.76 3.05 -1.53
C ASP A 62 15.08 2.63 -2.21
N VAL A 63 15.35 1.33 -2.36
CA VAL A 63 16.60 0.82 -2.95
C VAL A 63 16.52 0.65 -4.46
N VAL A 64 15.37 0.22 -4.99
CA VAL A 64 15.27 -0.23 -6.39
C VAL A 64 14.53 0.77 -7.28
N ILE A 65 13.56 1.50 -6.73
CA ILE A 65 12.62 2.32 -7.51
C ILE A 65 12.85 3.82 -7.27
N SER A 66 13.21 4.21 -6.05
CA SER A 66 13.35 5.61 -5.66
C SER A 66 14.78 6.13 -5.77
N ASN A 67 14.90 7.45 -5.91
CA ASN A 67 16.18 8.16 -5.82
C ASN A 67 16.60 8.47 -4.37
N PHE A 68 15.68 8.44 -3.41
CA PHE A 68 15.94 8.79 -2.02
C PHE A 68 15.72 7.59 -1.10
N PHE A 69 16.78 7.22 -0.38
CA PHE A 69 16.72 6.12 0.58
C PHE A 69 16.02 6.53 1.88
N GLY A 70 15.14 5.66 2.39
CA GLY A 70 14.51 5.76 3.70
C GLY A 70 13.19 6.53 3.75
N ILE A 71 12.85 7.31 2.72
CA ILE A 71 11.62 8.11 2.71
C ILE A 71 10.39 7.20 2.68
N HIS A 72 10.37 6.21 1.78
CA HIS A 72 9.20 5.36 1.60
C HIS A 72 9.07 4.35 2.74
N ILE A 73 10.17 3.82 3.28
CA ILE A 73 10.14 2.97 4.48
C ILE A 73 9.41 3.69 5.62
N VAL A 74 9.82 4.93 5.92
CA VAL A 74 9.27 5.69 7.05
C VAL A 74 7.78 5.93 6.85
N VAL A 75 7.40 6.45 5.67
CA VAL A 75 6.00 6.77 5.37
C VAL A 75 5.11 5.52 5.37
N TYR A 76 5.56 4.42 4.77
CA TYR A 76 4.78 3.18 4.73
C TYR A 76 4.57 2.58 6.11
N VAL A 77 5.57 2.63 6.98
CA VAL A 77 5.44 2.11 8.36
C VAL A 77 4.42 2.94 9.14
N ILE A 78 4.45 4.27 9.02
CA ILE A 78 3.47 5.16 9.66
C ILE A 78 2.05 4.82 9.19
N ILE A 79 1.84 4.76 7.87
CA ILE A 79 0.53 4.45 7.29
C ILE A 79 0.07 3.05 7.70
N ALA A 80 0.93 2.04 7.63
CA ALA A 80 0.61 0.67 8.03
C ALA A 80 0.23 0.58 9.52
N TRP A 81 0.85 1.40 10.37
CA TRP A 81 0.52 1.45 11.78
C TRP A 81 -0.88 2.03 12.02
N ILE A 82 -1.20 3.16 11.36
CA ILE A 82 -2.53 3.82 11.43
C ILE A 82 -3.61 2.90 10.88
N CYS A 83 -3.41 2.38 9.67
CA CYS A 83 -4.35 1.49 9.00
C CYS A 83 -4.52 0.16 9.74
N GLY A 84 -3.45 -0.37 10.33
CA GLY A 84 -3.52 -1.59 11.13
C GLY A 84 -4.26 -1.42 12.46
N TYR A 85 -4.43 -0.19 12.95
CA TYR A 85 -5.32 0.13 14.06
C TYR A 85 -6.77 0.24 13.58
N LEU A 86 -7.01 1.01 12.52
CA LEU A 86 -8.33 1.19 11.90
C LEU A 86 -8.95 -0.14 11.46
N GLY A 87 -8.16 -1.04 10.86
CA GLY A 87 -8.62 -2.35 10.39
C GLY A 87 -9.19 -3.25 11.48
N LYS A 88 -8.83 -3.03 12.76
CA LYS A 88 -9.44 -3.77 13.89
C LYS A 88 -10.87 -3.33 14.21
N SER A 89 -11.21 -2.09 13.84
CA SER A 89 -12.50 -1.46 14.14
C SER A 89 -13.48 -1.52 12.97
N LEU A 90 -13.04 -2.05 11.83
CA LEU A 90 -13.83 -2.11 10.60
C LEU A 90 -14.33 -3.54 10.38
N ASP A 91 -15.65 -3.70 10.33
CA ASP A 91 -16.30 -4.96 9.98
C ASP A 91 -16.01 -5.37 8.52
N GLU A 92 -16.04 -6.68 8.26
CA GLU A 92 -15.57 -7.34 7.02
C GLU A 92 -16.29 -6.93 5.71
N LYS A 93 -17.30 -6.05 5.75
CA LYS A 93 -18.24 -5.82 4.63
C LYS A 93 -18.22 -4.43 3.98
N TYR A 94 -17.23 -3.59 4.24
CA TYR A 94 -17.25 -2.20 3.73
C TYR A 94 -16.15 -1.89 2.70
N GLY A 95 -16.31 -2.39 1.47
CA GLY A 95 -15.43 -2.07 0.35
C GLY A 95 -15.31 -0.57 0.05
N LEU A 96 -16.40 0.20 0.25
CA LEU A 96 -16.39 1.66 0.11
C LEU A 96 -15.53 2.34 1.21
N ILE A 97 -15.52 1.81 2.44
CA ILE A 97 -14.68 2.36 3.51
C ILE A 97 -13.20 2.08 3.23
N THR A 98 -12.86 0.87 2.76
CA THR A 98 -11.49 0.56 2.32
C THR A 98 -11.04 1.48 1.18
N TRP A 99 -11.93 1.78 0.24
CA TRP A 99 -11.66 2.70 -0.86
C TRP A 99 -11.38 4.14 -0.36
N LEU A 100 -12.22 4.67 0.53
CA LEU A 100 -12.03 6.00 1.12
C LEU A 100 -10.75 6.08 1.96
N ILE A 101 -10.44 5.04 2.75
CA ILE A 101 -9.19 4.96 3.51
C ILE A 101 -7.98 4.97 2.58
N ALA A 102 -8.04 4.26 1.45
CA ALA A 102 -6.94 4.24 0.48
C ALA A 102 -6.70 5.61 -0.15
N LEU A 103 -7.75 6.35 -0.50
CA LEU A 103 -7.60 7.72 -1.01
C LEU A 103 -6.99 8.64 0.06
N GLY A 104 -7.54 8.63 1.27
CA GLY A 104 -7.03 9.45 2.37
C GLY A 104 -5.59 9.10 2.76
N ALA A 105 -5.25 7.81 2.79
CA ALA A 105 -3.90 7.35 3.07
C ALA A 105 -2.92 7.68 1.94
N THR A 106 -3.37 7.67 0.68
CA THR A 106 -2.56 8.10 -0.46
C THR A 106 -2.19 9.57 -0.31
N GLU A 107 -3.17 10.44 -0.06
CA GLU A 107 -2.90 11.87 0.14
C GLU A 107 -1.99 12.10 1.35
N LEU A 108 -2.26 11.43 2.48
CA LEU A 108 -1.41 11.51 3.66
C LEU A 108 0.02 11.05 3.36
N SER A 109 0.20 9.99 2.56
CA SER A 109 1.53 9.50 2.19
C SER A 109 2.30 10.52 1.35
N LEU A 110 1.62 11.20 0.41
CA LEU A 110 2.21 12.22 -0.43
C LEU A 110 2.62 13.47 0.39
N LEU A 111 1.77 13.88 1.34
CA LEU A 111 2.08 14.96 2.27
C LEU A 111 3.28 14.61 3.16
N LEU A 112 3.30 13.40 3.73
CA LEU A 112 4.42 12.93 4.55
C LEU A 112 5.72 12.86 3.76
N ASN A 113 5.69 12.33 2.53
CA ASN A 113 6.86 12.33 1.64
C ASN A 113 7.36 13.75 1.37
N SER A 114 6.46 14.69 1.13
CA SER A 114 6.79 16.10 0.90
C SER A 114 7.43 16.74 2.13
N VAL A 115 6.88 16.49 3.32
CA VAL A 115 7.48 16.95 4.59
C VAL A 115 8.89 16.39 4.76
N VAL A 116 9.10 15.10 4.53
CA VAL A 116 10.43 14.48 4.61
C VAL A 116 11.41 15.10 3.62
N LEU A 117 10.98 15.38 2.39
CA LEU A 117 11.80 16.05 1.37
C LEU A 117 12.19 17.48 1.79
N ILE A 118 11.25 18.25 2.33
CA ILE A 118 11.51 19.61 2.85
C ILE A 118 12.52 19.54 4.01
N LEU A 119 12.36 18.59 4.93
CA LEU A 119 13.29 18.37 6.04
C LEU A 119 14.69 17.95 5.56
N ALA A 120 14.77 17.25 4.43
CA ALA A 120 16.03 16.92 3.75
C ALA A 120 16.62 18.10 2.94
N GLY A 121 16.01 19.29 3.02
CA GLY A 121 16.48 20.50 2.33
C GLY A 121 16.12 20.57 0.85
N GLN A 122 15.21 19.71 0.37
CA GLN A 122 14.75 19.73 -1.01
C GLN A 122 13.64 20.77 -1.20
N TYR A 123 13.65 21.45 -2.34
CA TYR A 123 12.59 22.38 -2.71
C TYR A 123 11.35 21.62 -3.21
N VAL A 124 10.20 21.87 -2.58
CA VAL A 124 8.90 21.30 -2.99
C VAL A 124 7.99 22.43 -3.44
N ASN A 125 7.57 22.39 -4.70
CA ASN A 125 6.56 23.32 -5.22
C ASN A 125 5.16 22.76 -4.93
N ILE A 126 4.41 23.47 -4.09
CA ILE A 126 3.08 23.06 -3.63
C ILE A 126 2.05 22.99 -4.77
N LEU A 127 2.14 23.90 -5.75
CA LEU A 127 1.19 23.93 -6.87
C LEU A 127 1.40 22.73 -7.80
N VAL A 128 2.67 22.43 -8.10
CA VAL A 128 3.07 21.24 -8.87
C VAL A 128 2.70 19.97 -8.11
N TYR A 129 2.89 19.94 -6.79
CA TYR A 129 2.48 18.82 -5.94
C TYR A 129 1.00 18.48 -6.08
N VAL A 130 0.11 19.48 -5.99
CA VAL A 130 -1.35 19.23 -6.08
C VAL A 130 -1.74 18.76 -7.48
N TRP A 131 -1.28 19.46 -8.51
CA TRP A 131 -1.76 19.25 -9.87
C TRP A 131 -1.11 18.06 -10.57
N GLU A 132 0.20 17.91 -10.43
CA GLU A 132 0.96 16.90 -11.16
C GLU A 132 1.12 15.59 -10.37
N PHE A 133 1.06 15.62 -9.03
CA PHE A 133 1.29 14.43 -8.21
C PHE A 133 0.05 13.93 -7.47
N SER A 134 -0.65 14.79 -6.71
CA SER A 134 -1.80 14.37 -5.90
C SER A 134 -2.97 13.86 -6.76
N VAL A 135 -3.44 14.67 -7.72
CA VAL A 135 -4.62 14.31 -8.53
C VAL A 135 -4.41 13.00 -9.31
N PRO A 136 -3.31 12.80 -10.07
CA PRO A 136 -3.11 11.54 -10.79
C PRO A 136 -2.95 10.34 -9.85
N MET A 137 -2.25 10.51 -8.73
CA MET A 137 -2.05 9.43 -7.77
C MET A 137 -3.35 9.01 -7.09
N LEU A 138 -4.25 9.94 -6.78
CA LEU A 138 -5.56 9.61 -6.22
C LEU A 138 -6.42 8.81 -7.21
N ILE A 139 -6.39 9.16 -8.50
CA ILE A 139 -7.06 8.40 -9.56
C ILE A 139 -6.50 6.98 -9.63
N TYR A 140 -5.16 6.85 -9.67
CA TYR A 140 -4.50 5.55 -9.69
C TYR A 140 -4.84 4.71 -8.44
N SER A 141 -4.72 5.28 -7.25
CA SER A 141 -5.06 4.60 -6.00
C SER A 141 -6.52 4.15 -5.96
N GLY A 142 -7.45 4.98 -6.45
CA GLY A 142 -8.86 4.64 -6.53
C GLY A 142 -9.15 3.46 -7.48
N ILE A 143 -8.43 3.35 -8.59
CA ILE A 143 -8.59 2.25 -9.55
C ILE A 143 -7.93 0.97 -9.03
N PHE A 144 -6.69 1.06 -8.53
CA PHE A 144 -5.88 -0.11 -8.18
C PHE A 144 -6.15 -0.66 -6.77
N VAL A 145 -6.77 0.09 -5.86
CA VAL A 145 -7.07 -0.42 -4.52
C VAL A 145 -7.98 -1.65 -4.57
N VAL A 146 -8.97 -1.67 -5.47
CA VAL A 146 -9.93 -2.78 -5.60
C VAL A 146 -9.24 -4.10 -6.02
N PRO A 147 -8.49 -4.16 -7.13
CA PRO A 147 -7.79 -5.38 -7.51
C PRO A 147 -6.71 -5.79 -6.49
N VAL A 148 -5.98 -4.83 -5.91
CA VAL A 148 -4.96 -5.14 -4.90
C VAL A 148 -5.60 -5.74 -3.64
N ALA A 149 -6.70 -5.14 -3.15
CA ALA A 149 -7.44 -5.66 -2.01
C ALA A 149 -8.05 -7.04 -2.29
N TYR A 150 -8.50 -7.30 -3.53
CA TYR A 150 -9.02 -8.60 -3.94
C TYR A 150 -7.93 -9.68 -3.97
N VAL A 151 -6.76 -9.39 -4.55
CA VAL A 151 -5.61 -10.32 -4.57
C VAL A 151 -5.18 -10.66 -3.14
N ILE A 152 -5.08 -9.66 -2.27
CA ILE A 152 -4.69 -9.84 -0.87
C ILE A 152 -5.78 -10.56 -0.07
N GLY A 153 -7.05 -10.32 -0.38
CA GLY A 153 -8.18 -11.03 0.21
C GLY A 153 -8.25 -12.50 -0.21
N THR A 154 -7.84 -12.84 -1.45
CA THR A 154 -7.77 -14.24 -1.91
C THR A 154 -6.73 -15.06 -1.13
N LEU A 155 -5.71 -14.41 -0.58
CA LEU A 155 -4.75 -15.06 0.33
C LEU A 155 -5.37 -15.41 1.69
N ARG A 156 -6.50 -14.79 2.06
CA ARG A 156 -7.24 -15.01 3.31
C ARG A 156 -8.04 -16.31 3.23
N ASP A 157 -8.77 -16.51 2.14
CA ASP A 157 -9.67 -17.66 1.97
C ASP A 157 -8.93 -19.00 1.87
N THR A 158 -7.65 -18.99 1.50
CA THR A 158 -6.81 -20.20 1.55
C THR A 158 -6.23 -20.52 2.93
N GLU A 159 -6.45 -19.69 3.95
CA GLU A 159 -6.13 -20.01 5.36
C GLU A 159 -7.39 -20.31 6.20
N VAL A 160 -8.61 -20.06 5.70
CA VAL A 160 -9.88 -20.35 6.42
C VAL A 160 -10.61 -21.60 5.90
N MET A 161 -10.12 -22.23 4.82
CA MET A 161 -10.54 -23.60 4.51
C MET A 161 -9.87 -24.58 5.48
N TYR A 162 -10.65 -24.96 6.50
CA TYR A 162 -10.47 -25.93 7.60
C TYR A 162 -10.14 -25.31 8.98
N PRO A 163 -11.07 -25.32 9.98
CA PRO A 163 -12.32 -26.09 10.08
C PRO A 163 -13.56 -25.23 10.43
N TYR A 164 -14.45 -25.01 9.46
CA TYR A 164 -15.87 -24.67 9.73
C TYR A 164 -16.82 -25.70 9.09
N ARG A 165 -16.42 -26.98 9.12
CA ARG A 165 -17.22 -28.11 8.63
C ARG A 165 -17.27 -29.25 9.64
N SER A 166 -17.55 -28.96 10.91
CA SER A 166 -17.86 -30.00 11.90
C SER A 166 -18.92 -29.64 12.95
N LEU A 167 -19.80 -28.67 12.68
CA LEU A 167 -20.85 -28.28 13.64
C LEU A 167 -22.28 -28.52 13.14
N TYR A 168 -22.44 -29.25 12.04
CA TYR A 168 -23.77 -29.65 11.54
C TYR A 168 -23.76 -31.04 10.89
N HIS A 169 -23.21 -32.05 11.56
CA HIS A 169 -23.61 -33.46 11.45
C HIS A 169 -23.23 -34.20 12.73
#